data_AF-A0A9D0BWL3-F1
#
_entry.id   AF-A0A9D0BWL3-F1
#
_cell.length_a   1.000
_cell.length_b   1.000
_cell.length_c   1.000
_cell.angle_alpha   90.00
_cell.angle_beta   90.00
_cell.angle_gamma   90.00
#
_symmetry.space_group_name_H-M   'P 1'
#
loop_
_entity.id
_entity.type
_entity.pdbx_description
1 polymer ?
#
loop_
_entity_poly.entity_id
_entity_poly.type
_entity_poly.pdbx_seq_one_letter_code
_entity_poly.pdbx_strand_id
1 'polypeptide(L)'
;MGILLGLRKILREYRNWLLREWLQVIASGFAVSFFVEFLQIFTYNRQPSVNDLLMNTAGTVLGAAFILVLYLRFHAKIKSVLFAVFARKTEMIIAGLFFIFIFTSQSAPFTFNISLKSVTAQLNELLAHPFSIEYLWSELLLNLLIYGSFTYFLFSGIFRYHRQYIFGKHWFYIVSGLLVLPVILEVYQFLLPQRNHALSDVLLAWSGMLFGVLFALSQSHRLASKAGTKIDLHEWYSQQHNLYFILVSIIYLVYLANRFLFPFHPVHKWEIIEKYLQLSFSWSPFYLLKINRLNFLISLLKETFAFLPLGFILSLGWFVRKLRPPFVRETIVLSVLLPGIFYGFAILVKKEMIIWPDVLAGILGVWLGSLSWQIYHFMTERVK
;
A
#
# COMPACT_ATOMS: atom_id res chain seq x y z
N MET A 1 -14.44 -9.06 1.76
CA MET A 1 -15.10 -8.23 0.71
C MET A 1 -16.51 -7.76 1.12
N GLY A 2 -17.42 -8.67 1.48
CA GLY A 2 -18.82 -8.33 1.82
C GLY A 2 -19.00 -7.23 2.88
N ILE A 3 -18.25 -7.32 3.98
CA ILE A 3 -18.26 -6.33 5.05
C ILE A 3 -17.85 -4.94 4.53
N LEU A 4 -16.83 -4.86 3.67
CA LEU A 4 -16.33 -3.59 3.12
C LEU A 4 -17.32 -2.95 2.14
N LEU A 5 -17.91 -3.75 1.25
CA LEU A 5 -18.98 -3.29 0.36
C LEU A 5 -20.19 -2.80 1.15
N GLY A 6 -20.53 -3.52 2.22
CA GLY A 6 -21.64 -3.14 3.07
C GLY A 6 -21.38 -1.87 3.87
N LEU A 7 -20.19 -1.73 4.46
CA LEU A 7 -19.76 -0.49 5.12
C LEU A 7 -19.79 0.70 4.17
N ARG A 8 -19.21 0.58 2.97
CA ARG A 8 -19.22 1.65 1.96
C ARG A 8 -20.63 2.14 1.66
N LYS A 9 -21.57 1.22 1.58
CA LYS A 9 -22.96 1.55 1.23
C LYS A 9 -23.72 2.14 2.40
N ILE A 10 -23.57 1.57 3.59
CA ILE A 10 -24.08 2.12 4.86
C ILE A 10 -23.61 3.56 5.07
N LEU A 11 -22.36 3.86 4.70
CA LEU A 11 -21.80 5.21 4.79
C LEU A 11 -22.37 6.18 3.75
N ARG A 12 -22.87 5.68 2.60
CA ARG A 12 -23.46 6.50 1.52
C ARG A 12 -24.96 6.71 1.67
N GLU A 13 -25.71 5.67 2.03
CA GLU A 13 -27.17 5.68 2.03
C GLU A 13 -27.66 4.99 3.32
N TYR A 14 -28.20 5.79 4.24
CA TYR A 14 -28.72 5.37 5.55
C TYR A 14 -30.09 4.68 5.40
N ARG A 15 -30.17 3.62 4.58
CA ARG A 15 -31.44 2.91 4.29
C ARG A 15 -31.24 1.41 4.05
N ASN A 16 -32.36 0.69 4.08
CA ASN A 16 -32.41 -0.70 3.63
C ASN A 16 -32.01 -0.82 2.16
N TRP A 17 -31.38 -1.94 1.83
CA TRP A 17 -30.85 -2.16 0.50
C TRP A 17 -31.93 -2.64 -0.48
N LEU A 18 -31.91 -2.08 -1.69
CA LEU A 18 -32.69 -2.51 -2.83
C LEU A 18 -32.08 -3.75 -3.49
N LEU A 19 -32.89 -4.48 -4.25
CA LEU A 19 -32.48 -5.66 -5.01
C LEU A 19 -31.25 -5.40 -5.91
N ARG A 20 -31.22 -4.26 -6.61
CA ARG A 20 -30.09 -3.86 -7.48
C ARG A 20 -28.76 -3.83 -6.72
N GLU A 21 -28.79 -3.55 -5.44
CA GLU A 21 -27.62 -3.31 -4.60
C GLU A 21 -27.10 -4.63 -4.05
N TRP A 22 -28.01 -5.53 -3.70
CA TRP A 22 -27.67 -6.94 -3.48
C TRP A 22 -27.07 -7.58 -4.72
N LEU A 23 -27.61 -7.31 -5.90
CA LEU A 23 -27.04 -7.77 -7.17
C LEU A 23 -25.62 -7.22 -7.38
N GLN A 24 -25.33 -5.98 -6.98
CA GLN A 24 -23.95 -5.44 -7.03
C GLN A 24 -23.00 -6.15 -6.06
N VAL A 25 -23.45 -6.47 -4.85
CA VAL A 25 -22.63 -7.22 -3.88
C VAL A 25 -22.38 -8.65 -4.36
N ILE A 26 -23.41 -9.32 -4.89
CA ILE A 26 -23.28 -10.64 -5.50
C ILE A 26 -22.33 -10.59 -6.68
N ALA A 27 -22.53 -9.65 -7.62
CA ALA A 27 -21.67 -9.49 -8.79
C ALA A 27 -20.22 -9.17 -8.40
N SER A 28 -19.99 -8.37 -7.35
CA SER A 28 -18.64 -8.04 -6.87
C SER A 28 -17.98 -9.24 -6.18
N GLY A 29 -18.71 -9.96 -5.33
CA GLY A 29 -18.24 -11.19 -4.69
C GLY A 29 -17.90 -12.26 -5.72
N PHE A 30 -18.79 -12.45 -6.68
CA PHE A 30 -18.59 -13.33 -7.82
C PHE A 30 -17.40 -12.89 -8.67
N ALA A 31 -17.30 -11.63 -9.05
CA ALA A 31 -16.21 -11.14 -9.89
C ALA A 31 -14.84 -11.30 -9.21
N VAL A 32 -14.73 -11.00 -7.92
CA VAL A 32 -13.49 -11.20 -7.16
C VAL A 32 -13.18 -12.68 -7.01
N SER A 33 -14.16 -13.51 -6.63
CA SER A 33 -13.91 -14.94 -6.50
C SER A 33 -13.60 -15.57 -7.84
N PHE A 34 -14.28 -15.17 -8.91
CA PHE A 34 -14.00 -15.59 -10.27
C PHE A 34 -12.60 -15.19 -10.68
N PHE A 35 -12.18 -13.96 -10.38
CA PHE A 35 -10.82 -13.52 -10.63
C PHE A 35 -9.80 -14.35 -9.85
N VAL A 36 -10.05 -14.63 -8.57
CA VAL A 36 -9.17 -15.48 -7.75
C VAL A 36 -9.13 -16.91 -8.27
N GLU A 37 -10.27 -17.53 -8.57
CA GLU A 37 -10.36 -18.88 -9.14
C GLU A 37 -9.72 -18.94 -10.53
N PHE A 38 -9.91 -17.91 -11.35
CA PHE A 38 -9.23 -17.74 -12.63
C PHE A 38 -7.72 -17.64 -12.44
N LEU A 39 -7.25 -16.90 -11.43
CA LEU A 39 -5.83 -16.88 -11.06
C LEU A 39 -5.35 -18.24 -10.54
N GLN A 40 -6.21 -19.01 -9.88
CA GLN A 40 -5.90 -20.36 -9.41
C GLN A 40 -5.75 -21.38 -10.55
N ILE A 41 -6.34 -21.17 -11.74
CA ILE A 41 -6.00 -21.95 -12.95
C ILE A 41 -4.49 -21.93 -13.20
N PHE A 42 -3.84 -20.83 -12.82
CA PHE A 42 -2.41 -20.66 -12.91
C PHE A 42 -1.65 -21.16 -11.66
N THR A 43 -2.28 -21.90 -10.72
CA THR A 43 -1.70 -22.46 -9.48
C THR A 43 -1.60 -24.01 -9.47
N TYR A 44 -0.41 -24.62 -9.26
CA TYR A 44 -0.11 -26.02 -9.72
C TYR A 44 -0.87 -27.08 -8.94
N ASN A 45 -1.07 -26.81 -7.65
CA ASN A 45 -1.75 -27.68 -6.70
C ASN A 45 -3.11 -27.12 -6.28
N ARG A 46 -3.69 -26.20 -7.05
CA ARG A 46 -5.04 -25.70 -6.80
C ARG A 46 -5.88 -26.03 -8.02
N GLN A 47 -6.92 -26.81 -7.79
CA GLN A 47 -7.95 -26.99 -8.79
C GLN A 47 -8.98 -25.88 -8.58
N PRO A 48 -9.23 -25.05 -9.59
CA PRO A 48 -10.28 -24.07 -9.50
C PRO A 48 -11.58 -24.79 -9.20
N SER A 49 -12.33 -24.29 -8.24
CA SER A 49 -13.48 -24.95 -7.69
C SER A 49 -14.68 -24.04 -7.86
N VAL A 50 -15.70 -24.54 -8.57
CA VAL A 50 -17.01 -23.87 -8.63
C VAL A 50 -17.59 -23.72 -7.21
N ASN A 51 -17.25 -24.65 -6.31
CA ASN A 51 -17.66 -24.56 -4.92
C ASN A 51 -16.99 -23.37 -4.22
N ASP A 52 -15.70 -23.11 -4.48
CA ASP A 52 -14.97 -21.99 -3.88
C ASP A 52 -15.52 -20.65 -4.40
N LEU A 53 -15.85 -20.60 -5.70
CA LEU A 53 -16.57 -19.49 -6.32
C LEU A 53 -17.89 -19.17 -5.62
N LEU A 54 -18.72 -20.20 -5.41
CA LEU A 54 -20.03 -20.07 -4.77
C LEU A 54 -19.88 -19.72 -3.29
N MET A 55 -18.97 -20.36 -2.56
CA MET A 55 -18.75 -20.14 -1.13
C MET A 55 -18.17 -18.75 -0.85
N ASN A 56 -17.26 -18.24 -1.67
CA ASN A 56 -16.74 -16.88 -1.54
C ASN A 56 -17.79 -15.82 -1.91
N THR A 57 -18.63 -16.10 -2.92
CA THR A 57 -19.76 -15.24 -3.28
C THR A 57 -20.79 -15.21 -2.16
N ALA A 58 -21.16 -16.38 -1.64
CA ALA A 58 -22.07 -16.53 -0.50
C ALA A 58 -21.50 -15.85 0.76
N GLY A 59 -20.21 -16.04 1.06
CA GLY A 59 -19.51 -15.36 2.15
C GLY A 59 -19.49 -13.83 1.98
N THR A 60 -19.44 -13.33 0.74
CA THR A 60 -19.57 -11.91 0.44
C THR A 60 -20.99 -11.41 0.72
N VAL A 61 -22.02 -12.17 0.34
CA VAL A 61 -23.42 -11.85 0.66
C VAL A 61 -23.67 -11.90 2.16
N LEU A 62 -23.22 -12.96 2.84
CA LEU A 62 -23.37 -13.13 4.29
C LEU A 62 -22.61 -12.06 5.06
N GLY A 63 -21.40 -11.69 4.65
CA GLY A 63 -20.66 -10.59 5.27
C GLY A 63 -21.34 -9.24 5.09
N ALA A 64 -21.95 -9.01 3.93
CA ALA A 64 -22.75 -7.80 3.66
C ALA A 64 -24.07 -7.78 4.46
N ALA A 65 -24.75 -8.91 4.57
CA ALA A 65 -25.95 -9.07 5.39
C ALA A 65 -25.63 -8.92 6.88
N PHE A 66 -24.55 -9.51 7.34
CA PHE A 66 -24.08 -9.41 8.72
C PHE A 66 -23.80 -7.97 9.10
N ILE A 67 -23.08 -7.21 8.27
CA ILE A 67 -22.81 -5.80 8.56
C ILE A 67 -24.07 -4.95 8.46
N LEU A 68 -25.00 -5.28 7.55
CA LEU A 68 -26.30 -4.61 7.47
C LEU A 68 -27.13 -4.86 8.73
N VAL A 69 -27.19 -6.09 9.25
CA VAL A 69 -27.90 -6.44 10.49
C VAL A 69 -27.25 -5.78 11.70
N LEU A 70 -25.92 -5.86 11.82
CA LEU A 70 -25.16 -5.16 12.86
C LEU A 70 -25.44 -3.66 12.82
N TYR A 71 -25.42 -3.09 11.61
CA TYR A 71 -25.73 -1.69 11.41
C TYR A 71 -27.17 -1.37 11.79
N LEU A 72 -28.18 -2.06 11.28
CA LEU A 72 -29.58 -1.80 11.63
C LEU A 72 -29.82 -1.89 13.15
N ARG A 73 -29.18 -2.87 13.82
CA ARG A 73 -29.30 -3.08 15.27
C ARG A 73 -28.54 -2.06 16.12
N PHE A 74 -27.39 -1.59 15.65
CA PHE A 74 -26.49 -0.71 16.41
C PHE A 74 -26.20 0.61 15.71
N HIS A 75 -27.05 1.06 14.78
CA HIS A 75 -26.74 2.15 13.84
C HIS A 75 -26.29 3.41 14.56
N ALA A 76 -26.93 3.78 15.68
CA ALA A 76 -26.56 4.95 16.46
C ALA A 76 -25.13 4.84 17.03
N LYS A 77 -24.78 3.66 17.58
CA LYS A 77 -23.46 3.38 18.16
C LYS A 77 -22.39 3.18 17.08
N ILE A 78 -22.70 2.46 16.00
CA ILE A 78 -21.77 2.24 14.87
C ILE A 78 -21.53 3.56 14.14
N LYS A 79 -22.57 4.37 13.90
CA LYS A 79 -22.41 5.72 13.33
C LYS A 79 -21.55 6.57 14.25
N SER A 80 -21.81 6.59 15.56
CA SER A 80 -20.99 7.38 16.49
C SER A 80 -19.54 6.91 16.54
N VAL A 81 -19.29 5.59 16.52
CA VAL A 81 -17.94 5.03 16.53
C VAL A 81 -17.24 5.26 15.19
N LEU A 82 -17.87 4.99 14.05
CA LEU A 82 -17.29 5.23 12.74
C LEU A 82 -17.03 6.72 12.50
N PHE A 83 -17.93 7.62 12.90
CA PHE A 83 -17.65 9.06 12.86
C PHE A 83 -16.53 9.45 13.84
N ALA A 84 -16.52 8.92 15.06
CA ALA A 84 -15.47 9.23 16.04
C ALA A 84 -14.09 8.70 15.62
N VAL A 85 -14.05 7.57 14.91
CA VAL A 85 -12.82 6.94 14.43
C VAL A 85 -12.42 7.57 13.09
N PHE A 86 -13.25 7.46 12.05
CA PHE A 86 -12.95 7.86 10.67
C PHE A 86 -13.04 9.35 10.38
N ALA A 87 -14.03 10.05 10.94
CA ALA A 87 -14.25 11.47 10.63
C ALA A 87 -13.51 12.42 11.59
N ARG A 88 -13.16 11.96 12.80
CA ARG A 88 -12.50 12.82 13.80
C ARG A 88 -10.99 12.62 13.91
N LYS A 89 -10.42 11.48 13.50
CA LYS A 89 -8.99 11.16 13.69
C LYS A 89 -8.34 10.51 12.46
N THR A 90 -8.54 11.07 11.27
CA THR A 90 -8.11 10.46 9.99
C THR A 90 -6.60 10.19 9.94
N GLU A 91 -5.75 11.07 10.49
CA GLU A 91 -4.30 10.92 10.54
C GLU A 91 -3.89 9.67 11.35
N MET A 92 -4.57 9.41 12.47
CA MET A 92 -4.33 8.23 13.30
C MET A 92 -4.69 6.93 12.56
N ILE A 93 -5.76 6.95 11.76
CA ILE A 93 -6.15 5.80 10.95
C ILE A 93 -5.12 5.55 9.86
N ILE A 94 -4.68 6.59 9.16
CA ILE A 94 -3.67 6.44 8.11
C ILE A 94 -2.37 5.89 8.71
N ALA A 95 -1.94 6.39 9.87
CA ALA A 95 -0.83 5.82 10.62
C ALA A 95 -1.07 4.35 10.97
N GLY A 96 -2.28 3.99 11.45
CA GLY A 96 -2.66 2.60 11.72
C GLY A 96 -2.61 1.70 10.47
N LEU A 97 -3.05 2.20 9.31
CA LEU A 97 -2.97 1.48 8.04
C LEU A 97 -1.52 1.26 7.61
N PHE A 98 -0.66 2.28 7.73
CA PHE A 98 0.77 2.12 7.48
C PHE A 98 1.41 1.14 8.46
N PHE A 99 1.03 1.14 9.73
CA PHE A 99 1.53 0.17 10.70
C PHE A 99 1.14 -1.26 10.33
N ILE A 100 -0.12 -1.49 9.97
CA ILE A 100 -0.59 -2.80 9.49
C ILE A 100 0.17 -3.18 8.21
N PHE A 101 0.37 -2.25 7.29
CA PHE A 101 1.13 -2.49 6.07
C PHE A 101 2.58 -2.87 6.37
N ILE A 102 3.29 -2.14 7.23
CA ILE A 102 4.65 -2.47 7.68
C ILE A 102 4.67 -3.87 8.29
N PHE A 103 3.78 -4.15 9.24
CA PHE A 103 3.77 -5.44 9.93
C PHE A 103 3.53 -6.60 8.95
N THR A 104 2.54 -6.46 8.07
CA THR A 104 2.21 -7.47 7.05
C THR A 104 3.32 -7.62 6.00
N SER A 105 3.95 -6.52 5.57
CA SER A 105 5.08 -6.57 4.64
C SER A 105 6.29 -7.24 5.27
N GLN A 106 6.56 -6.99 6.55
CA GLN A 106 7.66 -7.64 7.27
C GLN A 106 7.39 -9.11 7.60
N SER A 107 6.12 -9.53 7.58
CA SER A 107 5.73 -10.93 7.77
C SER A 107 5.84 -11.79 6.50
N ALA A 108 6.11 -11.18 5.33
CA ALA A 108 6.27 -11.90 4.08
C ALA A 108 7.72 -12.38 3.87
N PRO A 109 7.97 -13.61 3.38
CA PRO A 109 6.99 -14.65 3.14
C PRO A 109 6.46 -15.24 4.47
N PHE A 110 5.17 -15.58 4.54
CA PHE A 110 4.52 -16.12 5.74
C PHE A 110 4.89 -17.59 6.00
N THR A 111 6.18 -17.89 6.06
CA THR A 111 6.76 -19.22 6.25
C THR A 111 7.49 -19.26 7.59
N PHE A 112 6.71 -19.33 8.67
CA PHE A 112 7.27 -19.37 10.02
C PHE A 112 7.94 -20.72 10.30
N ASN A 113 9.16 -20.69 10.82
CA ASN A 113 9.86 -21.87 11.29
C ASN A 113 10.47 -21.60 12.67
N ILE A 114 9.86 -22.17 13.71
CA ILE A 114 10.27 -21.98 15.11
C ILE A 114 11.32 -23.06 15.49
N SER A 115 12.26 -23.34 14.58
CA SER A 115 13.36 -24.26 14.88
C SER A 115 14.51 -23.46 15.48
N LEU A 116 14.95 -23.83 16.70
CA LEU A 116 16.12 -23.23 17.35
C LEU A 116 17.35 -23.23 16.42
N LYS A 117 17.54 -24.30 15.64
CA LYS A 117 18.63 -24.39 14.67
C LYS A 117 18.55 -23.31 13.59
N SER A 118 17.34 -22.99 13.11
CA SER A 118 17.11 -21.94 12.11
C SER A 118 17.43 -20.57 12.70
N VAL A 119 16.94 -20.29 13.90
CA VAL A 119 17.18 -19.01 14.60
C VAL A 119 18.67 -18.81 14.88
N THR A 120 19.36 -19.85 15.36
CA THR A 120 20.81 -19.77 15.59
C THR A 120 21.61 -19.57 14.31
N ALA A 121 21.16 -20.18 13.19
CA ALA A 121 21.83 -20.01 11.91
C ALA A 121 21.72 -18.57 11.42
N GLN A 122 20.53 -17.98 11.48
CA GLN A 122 20.31 -16.58 11.09
C GLN A 122 21.01 -15.59 12.01
N LEU A 123 21.08 -15.87 13.32
CA LEU A 123 21.86 -15.04 14.25
C LEU A 123 23.35 -15.06 13.90
N ASN A 124 23.90 -16.23 13.59
CA ASN A 124 25.30 -16.36 13.18
C ASN A 124 25.55 -15.64 11.84
N GLU A 125 24.60 -15.69 10.90
CA GLU A 125 24.67 -14.97 9.64
C GLU A 125 24.66 -13.45 9.86
N LEU A 126 23.77 -12.93 10.73
CA LEU A 126 23.75 -11.51 11.10
C LEU A 126 25.07 -11.08 11.77
N LEU A 127 25.63 -11.90 12.65
CA LEU A 127 26.90 -11.58 13.32
C LEU A 127 28.09 -11.60 12.35
N ALA A 128 28.05 -12.46 11.33
CA ALA A 128 29.08 -12.53 10.30
C ALA A 128 28.98 -11.35 9.32
N HIS A 129 27.76 -10.95 8.94
CA HIS A 129 27.49 -9.89 7.98
C HIS A 129 26.43 -8.91 8.51
N PRO A 130 26.79 -8.06 9.49
CA PRO A 130 25.82 -7.20 10.17
C PRO A 130 25.22 -6.10 9.29
N PHE A 131 25.86 -5.79 8.16
CA PHE A 131 25.42 -4.73 7.25
C PHE A 131 25.35 -5.25 5.81
N SER A 132 24.19 -5.07 5.18
CA SER A 132 23.98 -5.24 3.74
C SER A 132 24.02 -3.85 3.07
N ILE A 133 24.81 -3.72 2.00
CA ILE A 133 25.00 -2.42 1.29
C ILE A 133 24.47 -2.49 -0.14
N GLU A 134 24.11 -3.69 -0.64
CA GLU A 134 23.86 -3.96 -2.06
C GLU A 134 22.81 -3.03 -2.69
N TYR A 135 21.83 -2.55 -1.90
CA TYR A 135 20.74 -1.70 -2.38
C TYR A 135 20.42 -0.50 -1.47
N LEU A 136 21.43 0.00 -0.74
CA LEU A 136 21.28 1.02 0.31
C LEU A 136 20.37 2.21 -0.08
N TRP A 137 20.56 2.80 -1.27
CA TRP A 137 19.78 3.97 -1.69
C TRP A 137 18.31 3.65 -1.96
N SER A 138 18.04 2.52 -2.62
CA SER A 138 16.68 2.12 -2.92
C SER A 138 15.90 1.75 -1.65
N GLU A 139 16.58 1.09 -0.71
CA GLU A 139 16.03 0.74 0.60
C GLU A 139 15.83 1.99 1.45
N LEU A 140 16.77 2.94 1.46
CA LEU A 140 16.61 4.22 2.13
C LEU A 140 15.37 4.95 1.62
N LEU A 141 15.22 5.11 0.29
CA LEU A 141 14.07 5.78 -0.30
C LEU A 141 12.76 5.08 0.06
N LEU A 142 12.72 3.73 0.02
CA LEU A 142 11.55 2.95 0.40
C LEU A 142 11.20 3.15 1.89
N ASN A 143 12.20 3.14 2.77
CA ASN A 143 11.99 3.36 4.21
C ASN A 143 11.53 4.79 4.51
N LEU A 144 12.05 5.81 3.81
CA LEU A 144 11.56 7.19 3.88
C LEU A 144 10.08 7.29 3.48
N LEU A 145 9.66 6.53 2.46
CA LEU A 145 8.26 6.49 2.02
C LEU A 145 7.37 5.79 3.04
N ILE A 146 7.74 4.59 3.49
CA ILE A 146 6.87 3.76 4.35
C ILE A 146 6.91 4.23 5.80
N TYR A 147 8.07 4.16 6.45
CA TYR A 147 8.22 4.52 7.85
C TYR A 147 8.08 6.02 8.07
N GLY A 148 8.52 6.84 7.11
CA GLY A 148 8.29 8.28 7.15
C GLY A 148 6.82 8.66 7.03
N SER A 149 6.02 7.96 6.22
CA SER A 149 4.56 8.18 6.17
C SER A 149 3.89 7.76 7.47
N PHE A 150 4.26 6.59 8.00
CA PHE A 150 3.77 6.13 9.28
C PHE A 150 3.97 7.18 10.39
N THR A 151 5.21 7.63 10.59
CA THR A 151 5.51 8.58 11.67
C THR A 151 4.99 9.99 11.37
N TYR A 152 5.00 10.43 10.12
CA TYR A 152 4.40 11.72 9.77
C TYR A 152 2.92 11.80 10.17
N PHE A 153 2.12 10.80 9.78
CA PHE A 153 0.69 10.78 10.10
C PHE A 153 0.45 10.54 11.60
N LEU A 154 1.26 9.70 12.25
CA LEU A 154 1.19 9.48 13.69
C LEU A 154 1.41 10.81 14.45
N PHE A 155 2.49 11.53 14.16
CA PHE A 155 2.80 12.78 14.85
C PHE A 155 1.82 13.89 14.47
N SER A 156 1.42 13.99 13.20
CA SER A 156 0.39 14.94 12.78
C SER A 156 -0.90 14.77 13.57
N GLY A 157 -1.36 13.52 13.76
CA GLY A 157 -2.51 13.25 14.61
C GLY A 157 -2.24 13.51 16.10
N ILE A 158 -1.04 13.29 16.61
CA ILE A 158 -0.71 13.59 18.02
C ILE A 158 -0.74 15.11 18.23
N PHE A 159 -0.08 15.90 17.36
CA PHE A 159 -0.12 17.37 17.38
C PHE A 159 -1.54 17.92 17.35
N ARG A 160 -2.42 17.29 16.58
CA ARG A 160 -3.78 17.75 16.39
C ARG A 160 -4.74 17.36 17.51
N TYR A 161 -4.69 16.10 17.96
CA TYR A 161 -5.72 15.53 18.84
C TYR A 161 -5.25 15.30 20.27
N HIS A 162 -3.94 15.21 20.46
CA HIS A 162 -3.31 14.71 21.68
C HIS A 162 -2.12 15.61 22.07
N ARG A 163 -2.23 16.93 21.82
CA ARG A 163 -1.14 17.90 22.04
C ARG A 163 -0.58 17.87 23.47
N GLN A 164 -1.43 17.60 24.45
CA GLN A 164 -1.06 17.47 25.86
C GLN A 164 -0.04 16.35 26.12
N TYR A 165 0.09 15.37 25.22
CA TYR A 165 0.99 14.23 25.37
C TYR A 165 2.38 14.45 24.73
N ILE A 166 2.59 15.61 24.10
CA ILE A 166 3.84 15.93 23.36
C ILE A 166 4.95 16.40 24.29
N PHE A 167 4.57 16.89 25.47
CA PHE A 167 5.52 17.37 26.47
C PHE A 167 5.38 16.51 27.74
N GLY A 168 6.50 15.94 28.20
CA GLY A 168 6.57 15.13 29.42
C GLY A 168 6.70 13.62 29.18
N LYS A 169 6.25 12.80 30.15
CA LYS A 169 6.48 11.35 30.19
C LYS A 169 5.92 10.57 28.99
N HIS A 170 4.83 11.05 28.39
CA HIS A 170 4.21 10.40 27.25
C HIS A 170 5.04 10.53 25.97
N TRP A 171 5.73 11.66 25.78
CA TRP A 171 6.67 11.83 24.68
C TRP A 171 7.80 10.82 24.75
N PHE A 172 8.34 10.60 25.95
CA PHE A 172 9.34 9.56 26.19
C PHE A 172 8.83 8.19 25.75
N TYR A 173 7.63 7.77 26.18
CA TYR A 173 7.06 6.49 25.76
C TYR A 173 6.83 6.38 24.24
N ILE A 174 6.38 7.46 23.58
CA ILE A 174 6.16 7.47 22.13
C ILE A 174 7.50 7.30 21.40
N VAL A 175 8.51 8.09 21.76
CA VAL A 175 9.84 8.02 21.14
C VAL A 175 10.52 6.68 21.42
N SER A 176 10.47 6.19 22.67
CA SER A 176 10.98 4.87 23.03
C SER A 176 10.28 3.75 22.25
N GLY A 177 8.95 3.84 22.10
CA GLY A 177 8.19 2.88 21.30
C GLY A 177 8.63 2.85 19.84
N LEU A 178 8.90 4.01 19.24
CA LEU A 178 9.39 4.10 17.86
C LEU A 178 10.83 3.59 17.70
N LEU A 179 11.69 3.81 18.69
CA LEU A 179 13.05 3.26 18.67
C LEU A 179 13.04 1.74 18.78
N VAL A 180 12.18 1.19 19.63
CA VAL A 180 12.09 -0.26 19.86
C VAL A 180 11.36 -0.98 18.72
N LEU A 181 10.43 -0.31 18.02
CA LEU A 181 9.58 -0.96 17.01
C LEU A 181 10.36 -1.66 15.88
N PRO A 182 11.32 -1.04 15.17
CA PRO A 182 12.10 -1.74 14.14
C PRO A 182 12.90 -2.91 14.70
N VAL A 183 13.41 -2.79 15.92
CA VAL A 183 14.14 -3.89 16.59
C VAL A 183 13.20 -5.07 16.86
N ILE A 184 11.98 -4.82 17.34
CA ILE A 184 10.97 -5.89 17.52
C ILE A 184 10.65 -6.54 16.17
N LEU A 185 10.48 -5.75 15.10
CA LEU A 185 10.19 -6.28 13.78
C LEU A 185 11.34 -7.13 13.24
N GLU A 186 12.59 -6.70 13.41
CA GLU A 186 13.78 -7.48 13.03
C GLU A 186 13.87 -8.77 13.83
N VAL A 187 13.66 -8.69 15.15
CA VAL A 187 13.65 -9.88 16.03
C VAL A 187 12.55 -10.86 15.63
N TYR A 188 11.37 -10.35 15.29
CA TYR A 188 10.27 -11.15 14.77
C TYR A 188 10.63 -11.84 13.45
N GLN A 189 11.40 -11.18 12.59
CA GLN A 189 11.82 -11.75 11.32
C GLN A 189 12.76 -12.93 11.47
N PHE A 190 13.46 -13.11 12.60
CA PHE A 190 14.24 -14.33 12.83
C PHE A 190 13.39 -15.62 12.79
N LEU A 191 12.07 -15.50 12.86
CA LEU A 191 11.15 -16.62 12.70
C LEU A 191 10.93 -17.00 11.22
N LEU A 192 11.51 -16.26 10.27
CA LEU A 192 11.31 -16.39 8.81
C LEU A 192 12.62 -16.82 8.11
N PRO A 193 12.82 -18.12 7.81
CA PRO A 193 14.08 -18.64 7.26
C PRO A 193 14.54 -18.10 5.91
N GLN A 194 13.63 -17.48 5.17
CA GLN A 194 13.88 -17.00 3.81
C GLN A 194 14.19 -15.49 3.78
N ARG A 195 14.24 -14.83 4.95
CA ARG A 195 14.60 -13.42 5.08
C ARG A 195 16.09 -13.30 5.35
N ASN A 196 16.71 -12.34 4.68
CA ASN A 196 18.04 -11.87 5.05
C ASN A 196 17.86 -10.85 6.17
N HIS A 197 18.71 -10.92 7.19
CA HIS A 197 18.69 -10.04 8.35
C HIS A 197 19.88 -9.11 8.31
N ALA A 198 19.67 -7.82 8.53
CA ALA A 198 20.77 -6.88 8.61
C ALA A 198 20.46 -5.75 9.60
N LEU A 199 21.49 -5.30 10.34
CA LEU A 199 21.36 -4.11 11.20
C LEU A 199 21.12 -2.84 10.36
N SER A 200 21.51 -2.84 9.09
CA SER A 200 21.17 -1.77 8.15
C SER A 200 19.66 -1.58 8.03
N ASP A 201 18.84 -2.64 8.08
CA ASP A 201 17.39 -2.52 7.97
C ASP A 201 16.77 -1.74 9.13
N VAL A 202 17.26 -1.98 10.35
CA VAL A 202 16.86 -1.25 11.56
C VAL A 202 17.27 0.23 11.45
N LEU A 203 18.50 0.51 11.01
CA LEU A 203 19.00 1.88 10.83
C LEU A 203 18.22 2.64 9.76
N LEU A 204 17.92 1.99 8.64
CA LEU A 204 17.13 2.56 7.55
C LEU A 204 15.69 2.82 7.99
N ALA A 205 15.08 1.90 8.75
CA ALA A 205 13.76 2.12 9.34
C ALA A 205 13.76 3.33 10.28
N TRP A 206 14.75 3.47 11.16
CA TRP A 206 14.89 4.66 12.01
C TRP A 206 15.09 5.95 11.21
N SER A 207 15.86 5.91 10.12
CA SER A 207 16.04 7.07 9.24
C SER A 207 14.71 7.53 8.62
N GLY A 208 13.88 6.57 8.19
CA GLY A 208 12.51 6.81 7.70
C GLY A 208 11.63 7.40 8.79
N MET A 209 11.63 6.79 9.97
CA MET A 209 10.85 7.28 11.12
C MET A 209 11.24 8.71 11.51
N LEU A 210 12.54 8.98 11.63
CA LEU A 210 13.08 10.29 11.97
C LEU A 210 12.67 11.35 10.94
N PHE A 211 12.76 11.03 9.64
CA PHE A 211 12.32 11.92 8.57
C PHE A 211 10.85 12.33 8.73
N GLY A 212 9.94 11.38 8.97
CA GLY A 212 8.52 11.68 9.17
C GLY A 212 8.25 12.51 10.43
N VAL A 213 8.98 12.24 11.53
CA VAL A 213 8.90 13.02 12.78
C VAL A 213 9.35 14.47 12.56
N LEU A 214 10.52 14.67 11.94
CA LEU A 214 11.07 16.00 11.67
C LEU A 214 10.15 16.81 10.76
N PHE A 215 9.55 16.16 9.76
CA PHE A 215 8.62 16.83 8.86
C PHE A 215 7.26 17.14 9.50
N ALA A 216 6.78 16.31 10.43
CA ALA A 216 5.60 16.65 11.23
C ALA A 216 5.90 17.80 12.20
N LEU A 217 7.08 17.82 12.81
CA LEU A 217 7.54 18.89 13.70
C LEU A 217 7.66 20.23 12.97
N SER A 218 8.21 20.25 11.76
CA SER A 218 8.33 21.48 10.95
C SER A 218 6.97 22.09 10.59
N GLN A 219 5.91 21.28 10.58
CA GLN A 219 4.54 21.71 10.33
C GLN A 219 3.69 21.85 11.60
N SER A 220 4.25 21.55 12.78
CA SER A 220 3.51 21.47 14.04
C SER A 220 2.76 22.77 14.39
N HIS A 221 3.33 23.95 14.12
CA HIS A 221 2.67 25.23 14.33
C HIS A 221 1.42 25.43 13.46
N ARG A 222 1.45 24.94 12.20
CA ARG A 222 0.30 25.00 11.28
C ARG A 222 -0.78 23.98 11.64
N LEU A 223 -0.36 22.82 12.14
CA LEU A 223 -1.25 21.75 12.59
C LEU A 223 -1.94 22.10 13.92
N ALA A 224 -1.24 22.73 14.86
CA ALA A 224 -1.73 23.05 16.20
C ALA A 224 -2.64 24.30 16.27
N SER A 225 -2.46 25.28 15.37
CA SER A 225 -3.16 26.57 15.43
C SER A 225 -4.62 26.54 14.97
N LYS A 226 -5.09 25.46 14.35
CA LYS A 226 -6.44 25.37 13.75
C LYS A 226 -7.26 24.16 14.23
N ALA A 227 -6.84 23.51 15.31
CA ALA A 227 -7.60 22.46 15.98
C ALA A 227 -8.86 23.06 16.65
N GLY A 228 -9.93 23.30 15.87
CA GLY A 228 -11.21 23.78 16.40
C GLY A 228 -11.98 24.77 15.53
N THR A 229 -11.41 25.26 14.42
CA THR A 229 -12.14 26.18 13.53
C THR A 229 -13.09 25.43 12.61
N LYS A 230 -14.30 25.98 12.39
CA LYS A 230 -15.33 25.47 11.46
C LYS A 230 -14.92 25.59 9.97
N ILE A 231 -13.65 25.37 9.66
CA ILE A 231 -13.16 25.33 8.28
C ILE A 231 -13.69 24.03 7.66
N ASP A 232 -14.05 24.09 6.38
CA ASP A 232 -14.44 22.91 5.62
C ASP A 232 -13.29 21.89 5.68
N LEU A 233 -13.54 20.73 6.29
CA LEU A 233 -12.49 19.75 6.63
C LEU A 233 -11.69 19.37 5.39
N HIS A 234 -12.35 19.35 4.24
CA HIS A 234 -11.82 18.94 2.97
C HIS A 234 -10.75 19.89 2.40
N GLU A 235 -11.02 21.20 2.36
CA GLU A 235 -10.03 22.20 1.93
C GLU A 235 -8.83 22.25 2.88
N TRP A 236 -9.08 22.05 4.17
CA TRP A 236 -8.05 22.07 5.20
C TRP A 236 -7.10 20.86 5.13
N TYR A 237 -7.63 19.64 4.96
CA TYR A 237 -6.81 18.41 4.89
C TYR A 237 -5.89 18.41 3.66
N SER A 238 -6.41 18.84 2.50
CA SER A 238 -5.62 19.03 1.29
C SER A 238 -4.49 20.03 1.55
N GLN A 239 -4.81 21.24 2.02
CA GLN A 239 -3.80 22.29 2.21
C GLN A 239 -2.70 21.94 3.23
N GLN A 240 -3.03 21.24 4.32
CA GLN A 240 -2.06 20.90 5.37
C GLN A 240 -1.07 19.82 4.94
N HIS A 241 -1.54 18.78 4.25
CA HIS A 241 -0.68 17.67 3.85
C HIS A 241 -0.07 17.84 2.46
N ASN A 242 -0.45 18.86 1.69
CA ASN A 242 0.06 19.08 0.34
C ASN A 242 1.59 19.11 0.26
N LEU A 243 2.27 19.81 1.18
CA LEU A 243 3.74 19.83 1.20
C LEU A 243 4.32 18.44 1.45
N TYR A 244 3.69 17.65 2.31
CA TYR A 244 4.10 16.27 2.56
C TYR A 244 3.88 15.40 1.33
N PHE A 245 2.71 15.47 0.71
CA PHE A 245 2.42 14.71 -0.49
C PHE A 245 3.33 15.08 -1.65
N ILE A 246 3.65 16.36 -1.85
CA ILE A 246 4.63 16.80 -2.85
C ILE A 246 6.00 16.16 -2.57
N LEU A 247 6.47 16.23 -1.33
CA LEU A 247 7.77 15.67 -0.94
C LEU A 247 7.82 14.14 -1.13
N VAL A 248 6.80 13.42 -0.65
CA VAL A 248 6.67 11.97 -0.84
C VAL A 248 6.57 11.62 -2.32
N SER A 249 5.89 12.43 -3.13
CA SER A 249 5.82 12.24 -4.58
C SER A 249 7.20 12.36 -5.22
N ILE A 250 8.00 13.35 -4.81
CA ILE A 250 9.36 13.54 -5.31
C ILE A 250 10.23 12.33 -4.91
N ILE A 251 10.23 11.95 -3.63
CA ILE A 251 11.00 10.79 -3.13
C ILE A 251 10.60 9.53 -3.88
N TYR A 252 9.31 9.35 -4.13
CA TYR A 252 8.78 8.20 -4.86
C TYR A 252 9.19 8.19 -6.34
N LEU A 253 9.18 9.34 -7.01
CA LEU A 253 9.68 9.43 -8.40
C LEU A 253 11.18 9.15 -8.47
N VAL A 254 11.95 9.62 -7.49
CA VAL A 254 13.38 9.30 -7.36
C VAL A 254 13.58 7.80 -7.11
N TYR A 255 12.73 7.19 -6.28
CA TYR A 255 12.73 5.73 -6.06
C TYR A 255 12.44 4.96 -7.34
N LEU A 256 11.42 5.33 -8.12
CA LEU A 256 11.13 4.68 -9.40
C LEU A 256 12.28 4.87 -10.40
N ALA A 257 12.82 6.09 -10.49
CA ALA A 257 13.98 6.35 -11.35
C ALA A 257 15.18 5.49 -10.94
N ASN A 258 15.49 5.40 -9.65
CA ASN A 258 16.55 4.53 -9.16
C ASN A 258 16.27 3.05 -9.48
N ARG A 259 15.06 2.56 -9.19
CA ARG A 259 14.66 1.17 -9.44
C ARG A 259 14.74 0.78 -10.91
N PHE A 260 14.28 1.62 -11.83
CA PHE A 260 14.17 1.27 -13.25
C PHE A 260 15.37 1.72 -14.09
N LEU A 261 16.11 2.75 -13.66
CA LEU A 261 17.22 3.31 -14.45
C LEU A 261 18.60 2.96 -13.88
N PHE A 262 18.73 2.55 -12.61
CA PHE A 262 20.04 2.29 -11.99
C PHE A 262 20.34 0.78 -11.80
N PRO A 263 21.50 0.26 -12.25
CA PRO A 263 22.59 0.99 -12.88
C PRO A 263 22.29 1.36 -14.34
N PHE A 264 22.69 2.57 -14.75
CA PHE A 264 22.39 3.11 -16.07
C PHE A 264 23.38 2.57 -17.11
N HIS A 265 22.95 1.59 -17.91
CA HIS A 265 23.79 0.95 -18.92
C HIS A 265 23.10 0.96 -20.30
N PRO A 266 23.05 2.12 -20.98
CA PRO A 266 22.27 2.31 -22.19
C PRO A 266 22.64 1.27 -23.25
N VAL A 267 21.61 0.67 -23.85
CA VAL A 267 21.79 -0.30 -24.92
C VAL A 267 22.04 0.44 -26.23
N HIS A 268 23.27 0.36 -26.75
CA HIS A 268 23.67 1.05 -27.98
C HIS A 268 23.37 0.29 -29.28
N LYS A 269 22.99 -0.99 -29.20
CA LYS A 269 22.73 -1.83 -30.39
C LYS A 269 21.25 -2.21 -30.46
N TRP A 270 20.59 -1.84 -31.56
CA TRP A 270 19.18 -2.15 -31.80
C TRP A 270 18.89 -3.65 -31.78
N GLU A 271 19.79 -4.47 -32.31
CA GLU A 271 19.70 -5.94 -32.30
C GLU A 271 19.53 -6.53 -30.90
N ILE A 272 20.18 -5.90 -29.89
CA ILE A 272 20.07 -6.31 -28.50
C ILE A 272 18.67 -5.96 -27.96
N ILE A 273 18.18 -4.76 -28.26
CA ILE A 273 16.84 -4.31 -27.87
C ILE A 273 15.78 -5.22 -28.49
N GLU A 274 15.91 -5.51 -29.78
CA GLU A 274 15.01 -6.43 -30.50
C GLU A 274 15.03 -7.82 -29.87
N LYS A 275 16.21 -8.35 -29.53
CA LYS A 275 16.33 -9.62 -28.81
C LYS A 275 15.61 -9.59 -27.46
N TYR A 276 15.76 -8.54 -26.65
CA TYR A 276 15.08 -8.43 -25.36
C TYR A 276 13.57 -8.24 -25.50
N LEU A 277 13.12 -7.49 -26.51
CA LEU A 277 11.70 -7.39 -26.85
C LEU A 277 11.17 -8.77 -27.25
N GLN A 278 11.77 -9.41 -28.25
CA GLN A 278 11.39 -10.76 -28.69
C GLN A 278 11.40 -11.76 -27.53
N LEU A 279 12.38 -11.72 -26.63
CA LEU A 279 12.39 -12.54 -25.41
C LEU A 279 11.21 -12.22 -24.48
N SER A 280 10.93 -10.94 -24.24
CA SER A 280 9.80 -10.48 -23.42
C SER A 280 8.43 -10.86 -24.02
N PHE A 281 8.34 -10.97 -25.36
CA PHE A 281 7.13 -11.38 -26.09
C PHE A 281 7.02 -12.89 -26.35
N SER A 282 8.14 -13.60 -26.43
CA SER A 282 8.18 -15.04 -26.76
C SER A 282 7.91 -15.93 -25.55
N TRP A 283 8.22 -15.45 -24.35
CA TRP A 283 7.82 -16.13 -23.13
C TRP A 283 6.35 -15.86 -22.87
N SER A 284 5.54 -16.85 -23.22
CA SER A 284 4.17 -16.90 -22.76
C SER A 284 4.15 -16.67 -21.23
N PRO A 285 3.33 -15.73 -20.70
CA PRO A 285 3.13 -15.56 -19.27
C PRO A 285 2.87 -16.90 -18.56
N PHE A 286 2.27 -17.84 -19.29
CA PHE A 286 1.90 -19.18 -18.85
C PHE A 286 3.09 -20.14 -18.61
N TYR A 287 4.28 -19.87 -19.19
CA TYR A 287 5.47 -20.71 -18.95
C TYR A 287 6.14 -20.40 -17.59
N LEU A 288 6.24 -19.12 -17.21
CA LEU A 288 6.76 -18.69 -15.90
C LEU A 288 5.84 -19.11 -14.74
N LEU A 289 4.53 -19.07 -14.99
CA LEU A 289 3.52 -19.66 -14.12
C LEU A 289 3.72 -21.16 -13.90
N LYS A 290 4.43 -21.89 -14.77
CA LYS A 290 4.62 -23.34 -14.59
C LYS A 290 5.71 -23.68 -13.57
N ILE A 291 6.69 -22.78 -13.37
CA ILE A 291 7.95 -23.09 -12.68
C ILE A 291 7.97 -22.57 -11.22
N ASN A 292 7.42 -21.38 -10.92
CA ASN A 292 7.49 -20.83 -9.55
C ASN A 292 6.36 -19.86 -9.17
N ARG A 293 5.19 -20.42 -8.85
CA ARG A 293 3.89 -19.72 -8.76
C ARG A 293 3.73 -18.80 -7.55
N LEU A 294 4.31 -19.16 -6.41
CA LEU A 294 4.33 -18.28 -5.24
C LEU A 294 5.18 -17.04 -5.51
N ASN A 295 6.35 -17.23 -6.12
CA ASN A 295 7.24 -16.14 -6.52
C ASN A 295 6.58 -15.22 -7.55
N PHE A 296 5.78 -15.78 -8.46
CA PHE A 296 4.95 -15.02 -9.37
C PHE A 296 3.95 -14.11 -8.64
N LEU A 297 3.18 -14.64 -7.70
CA LEU A 297 2.19 -13.85 -6.96
C LEU A 297 2.87 -12.80 -6.08
N ILE A 298 4.02 -13.12 -5.48
CA ILE A 298 4.85 -12.17 -4.74
C ILE A 298 5.37 -11.07 -5.68
N SER A 299 5.83 -11.41 -6.88
CA SER A 299 6.27 -10.42 -7.89
C SER A 299 5.11 -9.49 -8.28
N LEU A 300 3.96 -10.07 -8.61
CA LEU A 300 2.76 -9.32 -8.98
C LEU A 300 2.34 -8.35 -7.86
N LEU A 301 2.31 -8.81 -6.61
CA LEU A 301 2.00 -7.93 -5.48
C LEU A 301 3.06 -6.83 -5.31
N LYS A 302 4.34 -7.18 -5.38
CA LYS A 302 5.44 -6.21 -5.27
C LYS A 302 5.33 -5.13 -6.33
N GLU A 303 5.03 -5.48 -7.58
CA GLU A 303 4.88 -4.52 -8.68
C GLU A 303 3.59 -3.70 -8.56
N THR A 304 2.47 -4.32 -8.19
CA THR A 304 1.23 -3.59 -7.90
C THR A 304 1.43 -2.56 -6.80
N PHE A 305 2.08 -2.92 -5.69
CA PHE A 305 2.37 -1.97 -4.62
C PHE A 305 3.42 -0.92 -5.01
N ALA A 306 4.37 -1.28 -5.87
CA ALA A 306 5.36 -0.35 -6.38
C ALA A 306 4.73 0.78 -7.20
N PHE A 307 3.71 0.50 -8.02
CA PHE A 307 3.04 1.49 -8.86
C PHE A 307 1.80 2.15 -8.22
N LEU A 308 1.33 1.64 -7.07
CA LEU A 308 0.19 2.21 -6.34
C LEU A 308 0.36 3.70 -6.01
N PRO A 309 1.50 4.18 -5.46
CA PRO A 309 1.67 5.60 -5.17
C PRO A 309 1.55 6.47 -6.41
N LEU A 310 1.99 6.01 -7.58
CA LEU A 310 1.89 6.76 -8.84
C LEU A 310 0.43 7.10 -9.18
N GLY A 311 -0.48 6.13 -9.04
CA GLY A 311 -1.91 6.35 -9.25
C GLY A 311 -2.54 7.33 -8.28
N PHE A 312 -2.09 7.30 -7.02
CA PHE A 312 -2.52 8.24 -6.00
C PHE A 312 -2.06 9.67 -6.32
N ILE A 313 -0.80 9.85 -6.71
CA ILE A 313 -0.19 11.15 -7.05
C ILE A 313 -0.87 11.79 -8.25
N LEU A 314 -1.15 11.02 -9.31
CA LEU A 314 -1.88 11.52 -10.47
C LEU A 314 -3.26 12.04 -10.07
N SER A 315 -3.97 11.28 -9.25
CA SER A 315 -5.32 11.63 -8.81
C SER A 315 -5.33 12.86 -7.89
N LEU A 316 -4.31 13.01 -7.03
CA LEU A 316 -4.07 14.22 -6.25
C LEU A 316 -3.83 15.44 -7.14
N GLY A 317 -2.96 15.34 -8.15
CA GLY A 317 -2.65 16.45 -9.05
C GLY A 317 -3.86 16.97 -9.83
N TRP A 318 -4.79 16.07 -10.18
CA TRP A 318 -6.03 16.43 -10.87
C TRP A 318 -7.01 17.15 -9.94
N PHE A 319 -7.12 16.66 -8.70
CA PHE A 319 -7.93 17.30 -7.66
C PHE A 319 -7.45 18.71 -7.34
N VAL A 320 -6.13 18.92 -7.15
CA VAL A 320 -5.55 20.25 -6.86
C VAL A 320 -5.88 21.26 -7.96
N ARG A 321 -5.95 20.82 -9.23
CA ARG A 321 -6.29 21.69 -10.36
C ARG A 321 -7.80 21.97 -10.51
N LYS A 322 -8.66 21.48 -9.59
CA LYS A 322 -10.13 21.50 -9.70
C LYS A 322 -10.64 21.01 -11.06
N LEU A 323 -9.86 20.16 -11.72
CA LEU A 323 -10.30 19.50 -12.93
C LEU A 323 -11.37 18.48 -12.52
N ARG A 324 -12.41 18.31 -13.36
CA ARG A 324 -13.34 17.20 -13.14
C ARG A 324 -12.51 15.92 -12.98
N PRO A 325 -12.84 15.04 -12.01
CA PRO A 325 -12.13 13.79 -11.84
C PRO A 325 -12.05 13.10 -13.21
N PRO A 326 -10.93 12.41 -13.51
CA PRO A 326 -10.76 11.78 -14.80
C PRO A 326 -12.00 11.00 -15.16
N PHE A 327 -12.49 11.23 -16.38
CA PHE A 327 -13.35 10.23 -16.96
C PHE A 327 -12.57 8.91 -16.89
N VAL A 328 -13.25 7.82 -16.59
CA VAL A 328 -12.70 6.47 -16.46
C VAL A 328 -11.64 6.15 -17.55
N ARG A 329 -11.84 6.71 -18.75
CA ARG A 329 -10.91 6.66 -19.89
C ARG A 329 -9.49 7.17 -19.60
N GLU A 330 -9.32 8.34 -18.98
CA GLU A 330 -7.99 8.94 -18.80
C GLU A 330 -7.21 8.24 -17.70
N THR A 331 -7.88 7.81 -16.62
CA THR A 331 -7.27 6.93 -15.61
C THR A 331 -6.82 5.63 -16.25
N ILE A 332 -7.63 5.01 -17.11
CA ILE A 332 -7.25 3.79 -17.82
C ILE A 332 -6.02 4.03 -18.71
N VAL A 333 -6.02 5.11 -19.50
CA VAL A 333 -4.90 5.44 -20.39
C VAL A 333 -3.61 5.66 -19.61
N LEU A 334 -3.64 6.45 -18.53
CA LEU A 334 -2.47 6.69 -17.68
C LEU A 334 -2.00 5.43 -16.95
N SER A 335 -2.95 4.57 -16.54
CA SER A 335 -2.63 3.29 -15.90
C SER A 335 -1.86 2.36 -16.84
N VAL A 336 -2.10 2.46 -18.15
CA VAL A 336 -1.38 1.68 -19.17
C VAL A 336 -0.06 2.34 -19.58
N LEU A 337 -0.09 3.65 -19.86
CA LEU A 337 1.08 4.36 -20.37
C LEU A 337 2.23 4.40 -19.37
N LEU A 338 1.97 4.67 -18.09
CA LEU A 338 3.04 4.91 -17.13
C LEU A 338 3.88 3.67 -16.81
N PRO A 339 3.29 2.51 -16.45
CA PRO A 339 4.07 1.27 -16.34
C PRO A 339 4.78 0.96 -17.66
N GLY A 340 4.10 1.11 -18.80
CA GLY A 340 4.70 0.89 -20.12
C GLY A 340 5.96 1.73 -20.36
N ILE A 341 5.99 2.99 -19.93
CA ILE A 341 7.15 3.87 -20.02
C ILE A 341 8.29 3.38 -19.12
N PHE A 342 8.02 3.09 -17.84
CA PHE A 342 9.07 2.65 -16.89
C PHE A 342 9.68 1.31 -17.30
N TYR A 343 8.84 0.36 -17.70
CA TYR A 343 9.27 -0.92 -18.23
C TYR A 343 10.00 -0.75 -19.58
N GLY A 344 9.49 0.09 -20.49
CA GLY A 344 10.20 0.42 -21.73
C GLY A 344 11.62 0.94 -21.48
N PHE A 345 11.79 1.84 -20.50
CA PHE A 345 13.11 2.31 -20.07
C PHE A 345 13.98 1.20 -19.48
N ALA A 346 13.42 0.28 -18.70
CA ALA A 346 14.17 -0.86 -18.14
C ALA A 346 14.79 -1.75 -19.24
N ILE A 347 14.07 -2.02 -20.33
CA ILE A 347 14.64 -2.72 -21.50
C ILE A 347 15.80 -1.92 -22.11
N LEU A 348 15.59 -0.61 -22.33
CA LEU A 348 16.54 0.26 -23.00
C LEU A 348 17.81 0.52 -22.18
N VAL A 349 17.72 0.47 -20.86
CA VAL A 349 18.78 0.92 -19.93
C VAL A 349 19.42 -0.23 -19.15
N LYS A 350 18.67 -1.28 -18.82
CA LYS A 350 19.18 -2.36 -17.95
C LYS A 350 19.32 -3.70 -18.63
N LYS A 351 18.86 -3.84 -19.88
CA LYS A 351 18.76 -5.15 -20.54
C LYS A 351 17.93 -6.14 -19.69
N GLU A 352 16.92 -5.64 -19.00
CA GLU A 352 16.01 -6.48 -18.24
C GLU A 352 14.97 -7.10 -19.16
N MET A 353 14.79 -8.40 -19.04
CA MET A 353 13.68 -9.10 -19.67
C MET A 353 12.41 -8.74 -18.90
N ILE A 354 11.37 -8.31 -19.62
CA ILE A 354 10.11 -7.90 -19.00
C ILE A 354 9.12 -9.03 -19.12
N ILE A 355 8.54 -9.37 -17.98
CA ILE A 355 7.50 -10.35 -17.89
C ILE A 355 6.17 -9.58 -17.95
N TRP A 356 5.33 -9.88 -18.95
CA TRP A 356 4.01 -9.26 -19.15
C TRP A 356 3.17 -9.09 -17.86
N PRO A 357 3.12 -10.10 -16.98
CA PRO A 357 2.55 -9.99 -15.65
C PRO A 357 3.02 -8.81 -14.79
N ASP A 358 4.29 -8.40 -14.84
CA ASP A 358 4.80 -7.27 -14.07
C ASP A 358 4.25 -5.94 -14.64
N VAL A 359 4.10 -5.84 -15.96
CA VAL A 359 3.44 -4.70 -16.61
C VAL A 359 1.97 -4.62 -16.20
N LEU A 360 1.24 -5.75 -16.23
CA LEU A 360 -0.14 -5.85 -15.76
C LEU A 360 -0.27 -5.50 -14.28
N ALA A 361 0.67 -5.95 -13.46
CA ALA A 361 0.76 -5.63 -12.05
C ALA A 361 0.95 -4.13 -11.84
N GLY A 362 1.81 -3.48 -12.63
CA GLY A 362 1.99 -2.03 -12.64
C GLY A 362 0.72 -1.29 -13.03
N ILE A 363 0.00 -1.74 -14.06
CA ILE A 363 -1.29 -1.18 -14.48
C ILE A 363 -2.31 -1.25 -13.34
N LEU A 364 -2.43 -2.43 -12.74
CA LEU A 364 -3.29 -2.66 -11.58
C LEU A 364 -2.89 -1.75 -10.41
N GLY A 365 -1.59 -1.56 -10.18
CA GLY A 365 -1.05 -0.66 -9.18
C GLY A 365 -1.52 0.78 -9.39
N VAL A 366 -1.29 1.36 -10.56
CA VAL A 366 -1.73 2.73 -10.87
C VAL A 366 -3.25 2.88 -10.71
N TRP A 367 -4.03 1.89 -11.17
CA TRP A 367 -5.48 1.91 -11.02
C TRP A 367 -5.93 1.86 -9.54
N LEU A 368 -5.36 0.95 -8.74
CA LEU A 368 -5.63 0.85 -7.30
C LEU A 368 -5.18 2.11 -6.54
N GLY A 369 -4.10 2.75 -6.98
CA GLY A 369 -3.65 4.03 -6.45
C GLY A 369 -4.69 5.13 -6.63
N SER A 370 -5.27 5.21 -7.83
CA SER A 370 -6.34 6.17 -8.12
C SER A 370 -7.61 5.88 -7.29
N LEU A 371 -7.96 4.60 -7.14
CA LEU A 371 -9.07 4.19 -6.27
C LEU A 371 -8.78 4.56 -4.80
N SER A 372 -7.54 4.39 -4.34
CA SER A 372 -7.12 4.73 -2.98
C SER A 372 -7.25 6.23 -2.71
N TRP A 373 -6.94 7.08 -3.69
CA TRP A 373 -7.22 8.52 -3.61
C TRP A 373 -8.72 8.79 -3.47
N GLN A 374 -9.58 8.14 -4.25
CA GLN A 374 -11.03 8.31 -4.12
C GLN A 374 -11.55 7.90 -2.74
N ILE A 375 -10.99 6.86 -2.15
CA ILE A 375 -11.31 6.42 -0.78
C ILE A 375 -10.81 7.46 0.23
N TYR A 376 -9.57 7.94 0.10
CA TYR A 376 -9.02 8.99 0.95
C TYR A 376 -9.85 10.28 0.88
N HIS A 377 -10.24 10.67 -0.32
CA HIS A 377 -11.13 11.80 -0.57
C HIS A 377 -12.48 11.61 0.11
N PHE A 378 -13.12 10.45 -0.08
CA PHE A 378 -14.38 10.11 0.57
C PHE A 378 -14.28 10.10 2.10
N MET A 379 -13.14 9.67 2.66
CA MET A 379 -12.90 9.69 4.11
C MET A 379 -12.71 11.10 4.68
N THR A 380 -12.24 12.04 3.85
CA THR A 380 -11.94 13.42 4.27
C THR A 380 -13.06 14.41 3.93
N GLU A 381 -13.93 14.08 2.98
CA GLU A 381 -15.19 14.79 2.73
C GLU A 381 -16.17 14.53 3.87
N ARG A 382 -16.80 15.59 4.39
CA ARG A 382 -17.89 15.42 5.37
C ARG A 382 -19.05 14.69 4.70
N VAL A 383 -19.49 13.59 5.34
CA VAL A 383 -20.90 13.22 5.27
C VAL A 383 -21.67 14.37 5.91
N LYS A 384 -22.32 15.19 5.07
CA LYS A 384 -23.21 16.27 5.53
C LYS A 384 -24.31 15.75 6.43
#